data_AF-A0A2E9TB91-F1
#
_entry.id   AF-A0A2E9TB91-F1
#
_cell.length_a   1.000
_cell.length_b   1.000
_cell.length_c   1.000
_cell.angle_alpha   90.00
_cell.angle_beta   90.00
_cell.angle_gamma   90.00
#
_symmetry.space_group_name_H-M   'P 1'
#
loop_
_entity.id
_entity.type
_entity.pdbx_description
1 polymer ?
#
loop_
_entity_poly.entity_id
_entity_poly.type
_entity_poly.pdbx_seq_one_letter_code
_entity_poly.pdbx_strand_id
1 'polypeptide(L)'
;MHSELGEFSYTVSHDLRGPLAMPARLASRLLELDQGALSETSRQYVELIARSSQESFELVADLLNFARLVHQALETQRVDPGEIVAAVHAELSQTSLGVRWTLKSLPQCDADYSLLRLVLPI
;
A
#
# COMPACT_ATOMS: atom_id res chain seq x y z
N MET A 1 3.94 20.70 19.23
CA MET A 1 3.22 19.54 19.80
C MET A 1 2.50 18.71 18.73
N HIS A 2 2.96 18.73 17.46
CA HIS A 2 2.36 17.94 16.36
C HIS A 2 3.30 16.84 15.84
N SER A 3 4.56 16.78 16.31
CA SER A 3 5.57 15.80 15.86
C SER A 3 5.39 14.41 16.47
N GLU A 4 4.84 14.31 17.69
CA GLU A 4 4.74 13.04 18.41
C GLU A 4 3.79 12.04 17.73
N LEU A 5 2.73 12.49 17.06
CA LEU A 5 1.78 11.60 16.39
C LEU A 5 2.30 11.05 15.04
N GLY A 6 3.09 11.85 14.31
CA GLY A 6 3.73 11.42 13.08
C GLY A 6 4.83 10.38 13.35
N GLU A 7 5.64 10.60 14.38
CA GLU A 7 6.65 9.65 14.87
C GLU A 7 6.00 8.38 15.45
N PHE A 8 4.90 8.52 16.18
CA PHE A 8 4.13 7.38 16.71
C PHE A 8 3.54 6.53 15.58
N SER A 9 2.92 7.16 14.58
CA SER A 9 2.35 6.43 13.43
C SER A 9 3.42 5.78 12.56
N TYR A 10 4.60 6.41 12.39
CA TYR A 10 5.73 5.82 11.69
C TYR A 10 6.29 4.59 12.42
N THR A 11 6.52 4.72 13.71
CA THR A 11 7.06 3.65 14.57
C THR A 11 6.09 2.48 14.65
N VAL A 12 4.80 2.75 14.93
CA VAL A 12 3.77 1.70 14.99
C VAL A 12 3.58 1.03 13.63
N SER A 13 3.62 1.76 12.51
CA SER A 13 3.52 1.12 11.18
C SER A 13 4.71 0.23 10.86
N HIS A 14 5.90 0.70 11.19
CA HIS A 14 7.12 -0.06 10.98
C HIS A 14 7.13 -1.32 11.85
N ASP A 15 6.74 -1.20 13.11
CA ASP A 15 6.74 -2.28 14.10
C ASP A 15 5.61 -3.29 13.87
N LEU A 16 4.48 -2.88 13.28
CA LEU A 16 3.40 -3.77 12.90
C LEU A 16 3.64 -4.49 11.57
N ARG A 17 4.48 -3.95 10.68
CA ARG A 17 4.75 -4.56 9.38
C ARG A 17 5.36 -5.96 9.50
N GLY A 18 6.30 -6.14 10.41
CA GLY A 18 6.86 -7.45 10.73
C GLY A 18 5.80 -8.47 11.16
N PRO A 19 5.14 -8.30 12.32
CA PRO A 19 4.19 -9.26 12.86
C PRO A 19 2.98 -9.50 11.98
N LEU A 20 2.52 -8.52 11.19
CA LEU A 20 1.40 -8.70 10.27
C LEU A 20 1.80 -9.45 8.98
N ALA A 21 3.03 -9.29 8.50
CA ALA A 21 3.51 -10.03 7.33
C ALA A 21 3.96 -11.46 7.66
N MET A 22 4.31 -11.75 8.92
CA MET A 22 4.85 -13.05 9.32
C MET A 22 3.94 -14.24 8.98
N PRO A 23 2.62 -14.23 9.25
CA PRO A 23 1.74 -15.35 8.92
C PRO A 23 1.70 -15.64 7.41
N ALA A 24 1.60 -14.60 6.57
CA ALA A 24 1.62 -14.75 5.11
C ALA A 24 2.95 -15.35 4.62
N ARG A 25 4.08 -14.90 5.18
CA ARG A 25 5.41 -15.40 4.84
C ARG A 25 5.61 -16.86 5.27
N LEU A 26 5.15 -17.23 6.46
CA LEU A 26 5.22 -18.61 6.95
C LEU A 26 4.37 -19.55 6.09
N ALA A 27 3.14 -19.14 5.75
CA ALA A 27 2.27 -19.92 4.88
C ALA A 27 2.87 -20.08 3.47
N SER A 28 3.40 -19.00 2.88
CA SER A 28 4.08 -19.05 1.58
C SER A 28 5.31 -19.97 1.63
N ARG A 29 6.12 -19.85 2.68
CA ARG A 29 7.32 -20.69 2.84
C ARG A 29 6.97 -22.16 3.05
N LEU A 30 5.87 -22.46 3.75
CA LEU A 30 5.38 -23.82 3.92
C LEU A 30 4.94 -24.42 2.57
N LEU A 31 4.25 -23.65 1.73
CA LEU A 31 3.85 -24.09 0.38
C LEU A 31 5.06 -24.30 -0.54
N GLU A 32 6.10 -23.48 -0.43
CA GLU A 32 7.36 -23.63 -1.19
C GLU A 32 8.15 -24.89 -0.78
N LEU A 33 8.14 -25.23 0.51
CA LEU A 33 8.86 -26.37 1.06
C LEU A 33 8.07 -27.67 0.97
N ASP A 34 6.78 -27.61 0.69
CA ASP A 34 5.92 -28.77 0.55
C ASP A 34 6.34 -29.61 -0.67
N GLN A 35 6.69 -30.87 -0.41
CA GLN A 35 7.05 -31.86 -1.44
C GLN A 35 5.90 -32.85 -1.66
N GLY A 36 4.66 -32.37 -1.56
CA GLY A 36 3.44 -33.19 -1.65
C GLY A 36 3.06 -33.89 -0.34
N ALA A 37 3.52 -33.38 0.80
CA ALA A 37 3.17 -33.88 2.12
C ALA A 37 1.82 -33.32 2.60
N LEU A 38 1.45 -32.12 2.14
CA LEU A 38 0.15 -31.54 2.42
C LEU A 38 -0.95 -32.27 1.65
N SER A 39 -2.03 -32.62 2.34
CA SER A 39 -3.27 -32.98 1.66
C SER A 39 -3.83 -31.78 0.88
N GLU A 40 -4.64 -32.04 -0.13
CA GLU A 40 -5.33 -30.98 -0.90
C GLU A 40 -6.09 -30.00 0.03
N THR A 41 -6.82 -30.52 1.01
CA THR A 41 -7.53 -29.70 2.00
C THR A 41 -6.58 -28.87 2.85
N SER A 42 -5.49 -29.45 3.33
CA SER A 42 -4.47 -28.73 4.10
C SER A 42 -3.84 -27.61 3.27
N ARG A 43 -3.54 -27.88 1.99
CA ARG A 43 -2.99 -26.90 1.06
C ARG A 43 -3.93 -25.70 0.88
N GLN A 44 -5.22 -25.95 0.66
CA GLN A 44 -6.24 -24.90 0.54
C GLN A 44 -6.32 -24.03 1.80
N TYR A 45 -6.22 -24.61 2.99
CA TYR A 45 -6.18 -23.83 4.23
C TYR A 45 -4.93 -22.98 4.36
N VAL A 46 -3.75 -23.48 3.97
CA VAL A 46 -2.51 -22.70 4.00
C VAL A 46 -2.56 -21.54 3.01
N GLU A 47 -3.10 -21.77 1.81
CA GLU A 47 -3.33 -20.71 0.81
C GLU A 47 -4.33 -19.65 1.33
N LEU A 48 -5.39 -20.08 2.02
CA LEU A 48 -6.35 -19.18 2.66
C LEU A 48 -5.68 -18.33 3.76
N ILE A 49 -4.86 -18.94 4.63
CA ILE A 49 -4.10 -18.23 5.67
C ILE A 49 -3.19 -17.18 5.02
N ALA A 50 -2.48 -17.55 3.94
CA ALA A 50 -1.60 -16.62 3.23
C ALA A 50 -2.38 -15.40 2.72
N ARG A 51 -3.50 -15.65 2.01
CA ARG A 51 -4.34 -14.59 1.44
C ARG A 51 -4.94 -13.69 2.53
N SER A 52 -5.61 -14.25 3.53
CA SER A 52 -6.27 -13.45 4.57
C SER A 52 -5.29 -12.66 5.42
N SER A 53 -4.08 -13.18 5.63
CA SER A 53 -3.01 -12.44 6.32
C SER A 53 -2.51 -11.26 5.49
N GLN A 54 -2.36 -11.45 4.17
CA GLN A 54 -1.98 -10.38 3.25
C GLN A 54 -3.05 -9.28 3.19
N GLU A 55 -4.32 -9.64 3.06
CA GLU A 55 -5.46 -8.69 3.07
C GLU A 55 -5.49 -7.89 4.39
N SER A 56 -5.29 -8.57 5.52
CA SER A 56 -5.24 -7.90 6.84
C SER A 56 -4.06 -6.95 6.96
N PHE A 57 -2.90 -7.30 6.40
CA PHE A 57 -1.73 -6.43 6.37
C PHE A 57 -1.98 -5.16 5.55
N GLU A 58 -2.58 -5.29 4.37
CA GLU A 58 -2.93 -4.16 3.49
C GLU A 58 -3.92 -3.22 4.18
N LEU A 59 -5.00 -3.75 4.76
CA LEU A 59 -5.99 -2.95 5.47
C LEU A 59 -5.38 -2.14 6.63
N VAL A 60 -4.49 -2.74 7.42
CA VAL A 60 -3.82 -2.05 8.52
C VAL A 60 -2.84 -1.00 7.99
N ALA A 61 -2.10 -1.30 6.92
CA ALA A 61 -1.21 -0.34 6.29
C ALA A 61 -1.97 0.89 5.77
N ASP A 62 -3.13 0.68 5.15
CA ASP A 62 -4.01 1.76 4.65
C ASP A 62 -4.57 2.61 5.80
N LEU A 63 -5.02 1.98 6.88
CA LEU A 63 -5.52 2.70 8.06
C LEU A 63 -4.41 3.57 8.69
N LEU A 64 -3.19 3.05 8.78
CA LEU A 64 -2.06 3.78 9.32
C LEU A 64 -1.59 4.92 8.39
N ASN A 65 -1.65 4.70 7.08
CA ASN A 65 -1.45 5.77 6.09
C ASN A 65 -2.50 6.88 6.28
N PHE A 66 -3.78 6.53 6.39
CA PHE A 66 -4.85 7.48 6.65
C PHE A 66 -4.66 8.27 7.94
N ALA A 67 -4.33 7.59 9.04
CA ALA A 67 -4.09 8.22 10.33
C ALA A 67 -2.94 9.24 10.28
N ARG A 68 -1.86 8.96 9.53
CA ARG A 68 -0.77 9.94 9.31
C ARG A 68 -1.28 11.22 8.64
N LEU A 69 -2.13 11.09 7.64
CA LEU A 69 -2.57 12.20 6.80
C LEU A 69 -3.49 13.17 7.54
N VAL A 70 -4.30 12.66 8.47
CA VAL A 70 -5.19 13.49 9.32
C VAL A 70 -4.38 14.39 10.28
N HIS A 71 -3.14 14.03 10.58
CA HIS A 71 -2.35 14.69 11.62
C HIS A 71 -1.10 15.41 11.09
N GLN A 72 -0.80 15.34 9.80
CA GLN A 72 0.24 16.17 9.18
C GLN A 72 -0.28 17.59 8.90
N ALA A 73 0.55 18.58 9.17
CA ALA A 73 0.31 19.94 8.67
C ALA A 73 0.41 19.92 7.14
N LEU A 74 -0.53 20.57 6.46
CA LEU A 74 -0.49 20.73 5.00
C LEU A 74 0.78 21.48 4.59
N GLU A 75 1.66 20.81 3.84
CA GLU A 75 2.83 21.42 3.23
C GLU A 75 2.53 21.72 1.76
N THR A 76 1.85 22.84 1.54
CA THR A 76 1.56 23.30 0.18
C THR A 76 2.83 23.81 -0.49
N GLN A 77 3.18 23.18 -1.61
CA GLN A 77 4.25 23.61 -2.49
C GLN A 77 3.75 23.69 -3.93
N ARG A 78 4.53 24.34 -4.79
CA ARG A 78 4.23 24.36 -6.22
C ARG A 78 4.45 22.95 -6.78
N VAL A 79 3.38 22.31 -7.24
CA VAL A 79 3.43 20.94 -7.78
C VAL A 79 2.98 20.93 -9.25
N ASP A 80 3.54 20.00 -10.01
CA ASP A 80 3.05 19.62 -11.33
C ASP A 80 2.25 18.31 -11.21
N PRO A 81 0.90 18.37 -11.23
CA PRO A 81 0.08 17.17 -11.15
C PRO A 81 0.30 16.21 -12.32
N GLY A 82 0.79 16.70 -13.46
CA GLY A 82 1.11 15.88 -14.63
C GLY A 82 2.22 14.87 -14.34
N GLU A 83 3.24 15.26 -13.58
CA GLU A 83 4.33 14.37 -13.16
C GLU A 83 3.83 13.26 -12.22
N ILE A 84 2.93 13.61 -11.30
CA ILE A 84 2.34 12.66 -10.34
C ILE A 84 1.49 11.61 -11.08
N VAL A 85 0.64 12.06 -12.01
CA VAL A 85 -0.20 11.16 -12.80
C VAL A 85 0.64 10.28 -13.72
N ALA A 86 1.74 10.79 -14.28
CA ALA A 86 2.65 9.98 -15.08
C ALA A 86 3.31 8.85 -14.27
N ALA A 87 3.71 9.13 -13.03
CA ALA A 87 4.26 8.11 -12.12
C ALA A 87 3.23 7.03 -11.79
N VAL A 88 2.01 7.42 -11.42
CA VAL A 88 0.91 6.48 -11.12
C VAL A 88 0.56 5.63 -12.35
N HIS A 89 0.49 6.23 -13.53
CA HIS A 89 0.25 5.49 -14.78
C HIS A 89 1.34 4.45 -15.06
N ALA A 90 2.61 4.75 -14.77
CA ALA A 90 3.71 3.80 -14.93
C ALA A 90 3.63 2.61 -13.95
N GLU A 91 3.12 2.82 -12.73
CA GLU A 91 2.84 1.75 -11.77
C GLU A 91 1.64 0.89 -12.23
N LEU A 92 0.56 1.54 -12.69
CA LEU A 92 -0.68 0.88 -13.10
C LEU A 92 -0.60 0.07 -14.39
N SER A 93 0.19 0.55 -15.35
CA SER A 93 0.39 -0.13 -16.64
C SER A 93 1.08 -1.48 -16.50
N GLN A 94 1.70 -1.78 -15.35
CA GLN A 94 2.26 -3.09 -15.05
C GLN A 94 1.19 -4.11 -14.60
N THR A 95 0.06 -3.63 -14.07
CA THR A 95 -0.96 -4.46 -13.44
C THR A 95 -2.27 -4.50 -14.22
N SER A 96 -2.57 -3.47 -15.01
CA SER A 96 -3.84 -3.31 -15.73
C SER A 96 -3.67 -3.40 -17.26
N LEU A 97 -4.15 -4.50 -17.85
CA LEU A 97 -4.17 -4.70 -19.31
C LEU A 97 -5.47 -4.13 -19.90
N GLY A 98 -5.34 -3.14 -20.79
CA GLY A 98 -6.44 -2.68 -21.65
C GLY A 98 -7.15 -1.38 -21.24
N VAL A 99 -6.67 -0.66 -20.22
CA VAL A 99 -7.24 0.64 -19.83
C VAL A 99 -6.68 1.77 -20.70
N ARG A 100 -7.56 2.56 -21.32
CA ARG A 100 -7.17 3.74 -22.11
C ARG A 100 -7.19 4.99 -21.25
N TRP A 101 -6.02 5.52 -20.91
CA TRP A 101 -5.87 6.77 -20.18
C TRP A 101 -5.94 7.96 -21.12
N THR A 102 -6.68 9.00 -20.75
CA THR A 102 -6.70 10.28 -21.46
C THR A 102 -6.38 11.39 -20.47
N LEU A 103 -5.15 11.88 -20.51
CA LEU A 103 -4.72 13.01 -19.69
C LEU A 103 -4.90 14.31 -20.49
N LYS A 104 -5.64 15.26 -19.92
CA LYS A 104 -5.65 16.65 -20.42
C LYS A 104 -4.56 17.44 -19.72
N SER A 105 -4.19 18.60 -20.27
CA SER A 105 -3.23 19.51 -19.63
C SER A 105 -3.67 19.81 -18.19
N LEU A 106 -2.82 19.45 -17.23
CA LEU A 106 -3.03 19.75 -15.82
C LEU A 106 -2.16 20.98 -15.48
N PRO A 107 -2.74 22.13 -15.11
CA PRO A 107 -1.96 23.28 -14.72
C PRO A 107 -1.26 23.02 -13.39
N GLN A 108 -0.09 23.62 -13.21
CA GLN A 108 0.57 23.64 -11.90
C GLN A 108 -0.33 24.28 -10.86
N CYS A 109 -0.36 23.69 -9.67
CA CYS A 109 -1.13 24.19 -8.54
C CYS A 109 -0.29 24.19 -7.28
N ASP A 110 -0.77 24.90 -6.26
CA ASP A 110 -0.17 24.86 -4.94
C ASP A 110 -0.91 23.79 -4.14
N ALA A 111 -0.22 22.70 -3.81
CA ALA A 111 -0.81 21.57 -3.14
C ALA A 111 0.24 20.80 -2.34
N ASP A 112 -0.22 19.92 -1.46
CA ASP A 112 0.64 18.95 -0.80
C ASP A 112 0.81 17.73 -1.74
N TYR A 113 2.06 17.47 -2.11
CA TYR A 113 2.41 16.38 -3.04
C TYR A 113 1.97 15.01 -2.51
N SER A 114 2.14 14.76 -1.22
CA SER A 114 1.84 13.47 -0.59
C SER A 114 0.34 13.18 -0.61
N LEU A 115 -0.47 14.21 -0.35
CA LEU A 115 -1.93 14.11 -0.40
C LEU A 115 -2.45 13.95 -1.84
N LEU A 116 -1.88 14.66 -2.81
CA LEU A 116 -2.26 14.48 -4.22
C LEU A 116 -1.96 13.06 -4.71
N ARG A 117 -0.81 12.50 -4.34
CA ARG A 117 -0.43 11.14 -4.72
C ARG A 117 -1.36 10.08 -4.12
N LEU A 118 -1.90 10.30 -2.92
CA LEU A 118 -2.83 9.39 -2.27
C LEU A 118 -4.21 9.34 -2.95
N VAL A 119 -4.74 10.49 -3.38
CA VAL A 119 -6.09 10.58 -3.97
C VAL A 119 -6.12 10.06 -5.41
N LEU A 120 -4.96 10.02 -6.06
CA LEU A 120 -4.82 9.39 -7.36
C LEU A 120 -4.79 7.86 -7.17
N PRO A 121 -5.81 7.13 -7.66
CA PRO A 121 -5.89 5.70 -7.43
C PRO A 121 -4.72 4.96 -8.11
N ILE A 122 -4.15 4.02 -7.35
CA ILE A 122 -3.34 2.86 -7.80
C ILE A 122 -4.18 1.62 -8.44
#